data_AF-A0A4R8FBE7-F1
#
_entry.id   AF-A0A4R8FBE7-F1
#
_cell.length_a   1.000
_cell.length_b   1.000
_cell.length_c   1.000
_cell.angle_alpha   90.00
_cell.angle_beta   90.00
_cell.angle_gamma   90.00
#
_symmetry.space_group_name_H-M   'P 1'
#
loop_
_entity.id
_entity.type
_entity.pdbx_description
1 polymer ?
#
loop_
_entity_poly.entity_id
_entity_poly.type
_entity_poly.pdbx_seq_one_letter_code
_entity_poly.pdbx_strand_id
1 'polypeptide(L)'
;MTIMKRGSTYHLRKRAPRRYERVEERKSIWVSLHTDSLTVAQQKAPVAWQHIVEGWEARLAGDTSDAEKRFEAAKNLAAVRGFRYPPAPQIAKLPQDQLLARVEASKSAKTVNWICGTRLPLWAE
;
A
#
# COMPACT_ATOMS: atom_id res chain seq x y z
N MET A 1 0.80 23.61 2.53
CA MET A 1 1.32 22.30 2.05
C MET A 1 2.79 22.49 1.77
N THR A 2 3.68 21.61 2.23
CA THR A 2 5.13 21.78 2.03
C THR A 2 5.69 20.56 1.32
N ILE A 3 6.53 20.77 0.30
CA ILE A 3 7.27 19.73 -0.39
C ILE A 3 8.72 19.82 0.09
N MET A 4 9.28 18.70 0.54
CA MET A 4 10.63 18.63 1.10
C MET A 4 11.38 17.48 0.44
N LYS A 5 12.66 17.68 0.12
CA LYS A 5 13.52 16.61 -0.38
C LYS A 5 14.12 15.84 0.80
N ARG A 6 14.05 14.51 0.78
CA ARG A 6 14.73 13.63 1.75
C ARG A 6 15.52 12.60 0.96
N GLY A 7 16.85 12.65 1.06
CA GLY A 7 17.72 11.87 0.18
C GLY A 7 17.50 12.23 -1.28
N SER A 8 17.16 11.24 -2.11
CA SER A 8 16.89 11.43 -3.54
C SER A 8 15.43 11.83 -3.84
N THR A 9 14.49 11.63 -2.92
CA THR A 9 13.05 11.69 -3.22
C THR A 9 12.36 12.88 -2.56
N TYR A 10 11.39 13.48 -3.25
CA TYR A 10 10.51 14.49 -2.70
C TYR A 10 9.36 13.87 -1.88
N HIS A 11 9.09 14.48 -0.74
CA HIS A 11 8.01 14.14 0.16
C HIS A 11 7.07 15.32 0.35
N LEU A 12 5.78 15.01 0.39
CA LEU A 12 4.72 15.91 0.81
C LEU A 12 4.59 15.87 2.34
N ARG A 13 4.60 17.03 2.99
CA ARG A 13 4.22 17.21 4.38
C ARG A 13 3.00 18.11 4.50
N LYS A 14 1.94 17.61 5.16
CA LYS A 14 0.74 18.38 5.46
C LYS A 14 0.07 17.86 6.73
N ARG A 15 -0.56 18.77 7.48
CA ARG A 15 -1.35 18.44 8.67
C ARG A 15 -2.66 17.76 8.27
N ALA A 16 -3.07 16.74 9.02
CA ALA A 16 -4.39 16.13 8.87
C ALA A 16 -5.49 17.15 9.25
N PRO A 17 -6.53 17.35 8.42
CA PRO A 17 -7.67 18.18 8.79
C PRO A 17 -8.42 17.60 9.99
N ARG A 18 -8.90 18.46 10.90
CA ARG A 18 -9.58 18.05 12.15
C ARG A 18 -10.79 17.14 11.92
N ARG A 19 -11.53 17.29 10.82
CA ARG A 19 -12.72 16.45 10.55
C ARG A 19 -12.39 14.96 10.47
N TYR A 20 -11.15 14.60 10.12
CA TYR A 20 -10.71 13.21 9.96
C TYR A 20 -9.98 12.68 11.21
N GLU A 21 -9.91 13.45 12.30
CA GLU A 21 -9.22 13.06 13.55
C GLU A 21 -9.81 11.78 14.18
N ARG A 22 -11.08 11.46 13.88
CA ARG A 22 -11.73 10.20 14.28
C ARG A 22 -11.25 8.97 13.52
N VAL A 23 -10.77 9.13 12.28
CA VAL A 23 -10.33 8.02 11.41
C VAL A 23 -8.81 7.98 11.20
N GLU A 24 -8.11 9.07 11.54
CA GLU A 24 -6.67 9.20 11.42
C GLU A 24 -6.11 9.89 12.66
N GLU A 25 -5.41 9.11 13.50
CA GLU A 25 -4.78 9.60 14.73
C GLU A 25 -3.56 10.50 14.44
N ARG A 26 -2.95 10.35 13.26
CA ARG A 26 -1.73 11.08 12.89
C ARG A 26 -2.04 12.54 12.61
N LYS A 27 -1.53 13.42 13.47
CA LYS A 27 -1.66 14.89 13.31
C LYS A 27 -0.97 15.44 12.05
N SER A 28 0.15 14.82 11.65
CA SER A 28 0.96 15.24 10.50
C SER A 28 1.28 14.06 9.59
N ILE A 29 1.13 14.28 8.29
CA ILE A 29 1.29 13.23 7.29
C ILE A 29 2.46 13.55 6.39
N TRP A 30 3.24 12.51 6.15
CA TRP A 30 4.43 12.51 5.34
C TRP A 30 4.25 11.46 4.26
N VAL A 31 4.17 11.88 3.01
CA VAL A 31 3.94 10.99 1.87
C VAL A 31 5.08 11.16 0.88
N SER A 32 5.67 10.04 0.45
CA SER A 32 6.65 10.03 -0.63
C SER A 32 5.95 10.29 -1.97
N LEU A 33 6.50 11.20 -2.77
CA LEU A 33 6.03 11.48 -4.13
C LEU A 33 6.79 10.65 -5.18
N HIS A 34 7.79 9.86 -4.75
CA HIS A 34 8.57 8.93 -5.58
C HIS A 34 9.13 9.61 -6.84
N THR A 35 9.66 10.81 -6.67
CA THR A 35 10.28 11.61 -7.72
C THR A 35 11.42 12.43 -7.14
N ASP A 36 12.47 12.62 -7.92
CA ASP A 36 13.65 13.42 -7.62
C ASP A 36 13.63 14.81 -8.30
N SER A 37 12.65 15.04 -9.18
CA SER A 37 12.34 16.33 -9.81
C SER A 37 11.28 17.11 -9.02
N LEU A 38 11.59 18.37 -8.71
CA LEU A 38 10.72 19.27 -7.95
C LEU A 38 9.44 19.62 -8.73
N THR A 39 9.54 19.86 -10.02
CA THR A 39 8.41 20.21 -10.89
C THR A 39 7.39 19.08 -10.93
N VAL A 40 7.87 17.84 -11.11
CA VAL A 40 7.02 16.64 -11.07
C VAL A 40 6.43 16.44 -9.67
N ALA A 41 7.20 16.73 -8.61
CA ALA A 41 6.69 16.67 -7.24
C ALA A 41 5.54 17.66 -7.00
N GLN A 42 5.67 18.89 -7.49
CA GLN A 42 4.63 19.92 -7.36
C GLN A 42 3.34 19.53 -8.08
N GLN A 43 3.43 18.89 -9.24
CA GLN A 43 2.27 18.38 -9.97
C GLN A 43 1.63 17.16 -9.29
N LYS A 44 2.43 16.24 -8.75
CA LYS A 44 1.94 15.03 -8.07
C LYS A 44 1.35 15.30 -6.68
N ALA A 45 1.88 16.29 -5.95
CA ALA A 45 1.48 16.60 -4.58
C ALA A 45 -0.03 16.84 -4.39
N PRO A 46 -0.74 17.66 -5.20
CA PRO A 46 -2.17 17.86 -5.04
C PRO A 46 -2.97 16.57 -5.30
N VAL A 47 -2.60 15.78 -6.31
CA VAL A 47 -3.26 14.51 -6.64
C VAL A 47 -3.07 13.49 -5.51
N ALA A 48 -1.83 13.34 -5.02
CA ALA A 48 -1.55 12.47 -3.88
C ALA A 48 -2.32 12.89 -2.62
N TRP A 49 -2.44 14.20 -2.37
CA TRP A 49 -3.23 14.69 -1.24
C TRP A 49 -4.72 14.41 -1.42
N GLN A 50 -5.26 14.57 -2.63
CA GLN A 50 -6.66 14.29 -2.92
C GLN A 50 -7.01 12.81 -2.64
N HIS A 51 -6.18 11.87 -3.09
CA HIS A 51 -6.40 10.45 -2.81
C HIS A 51 -6.39 10.10 -1.31
N ILE A 52 -5.56 10.79 -0.52
CA ILE A 52 -5.57 10.61 0.94
C ILE A 52 -6.88 11.10 1.53
N VAL A 53 -7.36 12.27 1.09
CA VAL A 53 -8.63 12.83 1.54
C VAL A 53 -9.79 11.92 1.15
N GLU A 54 -9.85 11.47 -0.10
CA GLU A 54 -10.85 10.50 -0.59
C GLU A 54 -10.84 9.21 0.24
N GLY A 55 -9.65 8.70 0.57
CA GLY A 55 -9.51 7.54 1.45
C GLY A 55 -10.08 7.77 2.86
N TRP A 56 -9.96 8.97 3.42
CA TRP A 56 -10.58 9.29 4.70
C TRP A 56 -12.07 9.55 4.61
N GLU A 57 -12.56 10.14 3.51
CA GLU A 57 -14.00 10.26 3.24
C GLU A 57 -14.65 8.89 3.22
N ALA A 58 -14.08 7.94 2.47
CA ALA A 58 -14.55 6.57 2.40
C ALA A 58 -14.56 5.91 3.79
N ARG A 59 -13.48 6.08 4.58
CA ARG A 59 -13.43 5.55 5.96
C ARG A 59 -14.49 6.16 6.88
N LEU A 60 -14.74 7.46 6.78
CA LEU A 60 -15.79 8.14 7.56
C LEU A 60 -17.19 7.68 7.13
N ALA A 61 -17.40 7.43 5.84
CA ALA A 61 -18.65 6.91 5.30
C ALA A 61 -18.88 5.42 5.60
N GLY A 62 -17.91 4.74 6.24
CA GLY A 62 -17.97 3.29 6.48
C GLY A 62 -17.86 2.46 5.20
N ASP A 63 -17.31 3.06 4.14
CA ASP A 63 -17.30 2.52 2.79
C ASP A 63 -16.16 1.50 2.64
N THR A 64 -16.42 0.26 3.07
CA THR A 64 -15.52 -0.89 2.92
C THR A 64 -15.29 -1.27 1.44
N SER A 65 -16.07 -0.70 0.50
CA SER A 65 -16.00 -1.05 -0.93
C SER A 65 -14.67 -0.65 -1.59
N ASP A 66 -13.93 0.31 -1.03
CA ASP A 66 -12.59 0.70 -1.52
C ASP A 66 -11.53 -0.37 -1.18
N ALA A 67 -11.67 -1.08 -0.06
CA ALA A 67 -10.78 -2.19 0.27
C ALA A 67 -10.94 -3.33 -0.75
N GLU A 68 -12.17 -3.65 -1.13
CA GLU A 68 -12.47 -4.66 -2.15
C GLU A 68 -11.95 -4.24 -3.53
N LYS A 69 -12.20 -2.98 -3.95
CA LYS A 69 -11.70 -2.45 -5.23
C LYS A 69 -10.18 -2.45 -5.32
N ARG A 70 -9.50 -2.05 -4.23
CA ARG A 70 -8.03 -2.08 -4.16
C ARG A 70 -7.50 -3.50 -4.13
N PHE A 71 -8.19 -4.41 -3.45
CA PHE A 71 -7.84 -5.82 -3.44
C PHE A 71 -7.96 -6.44 -4.84
N GLU A 72 -9.04 -6.14 -5.58
CA GLU A 72 -9.19 -6.57 -6.97
C GLU A 72 -8.13 -5.94 -7.89
N ALA A 73 -7.84 -4.65 -7.75
CA ALA A 73 -6.76 -4.00 -8.49
C ALA A 73 -5.38 -4.64 -8.20
N ALA A 74 -5.10 -4.97 -6.95
CA ALA A 74 -3.88 -5.65 -6.55
C ALA A 74 -3.80 -7.08 -7.10
N LYS A 75 -4.91 -7.84 -7.10
CA LYS A 75 -4.99 -9.15 -7.76
C LYS A 75 -4.68 -9.06 -9.25
N ASN A 76 -5.24 -8.08 -9.94
CA ASN A 76 -4.99 -7.86 -11.37
C ASN A 76 -3.52 -7.54 -11.63
N LEU A 77 -2.92 -6.67 -10.81
CA LEU A 77 -1.49 -6.36 -10.91
C LEU A 77 -0.61 -7.59 -10.63
N ALA A 78 -0.97 -8.40 -9.64
CA ALA A 78 -0.28 -9.65 -9.32
C ALA A 78 -0.36 -10.64 -10.49
N ALA A 79 -1.54 -10.79 -11.10
CA ALA A 79 -1.75 -11.64 -12.27
C ALA A 79 -0.90 -11.20 -13.46
N VAL A 80 -0.81 -9.89 -13.74
CA VAL A 80 0.07 -9.32 -14.77
C VAL A 80 1.55 -9.65 -14.50
N ARG A 81 1.95 -9.72 -13.23
CA ARG A 81 3.31 -10.08 -12.80
C ARG A 81 3.54 -11.60 -12.71
N GLY A 82 2.58 -12.43 -13.13
CA GLY A 82 2.67 -13.89 -13.11
C GLY A 82 2.30 -14.54 -11.77
N PHE A 83 1.90 -13.76 -10.77
CA PHE A 83 1.44 -14.29 -9.49
C PHE A 83 -0.06 -14.59 -9.57
N ARG A 84 -0.41 -15.88 -9.53
CA ARG A 84 -1.81 -16.32 -9.50
C ARG A 84 -2.33 -16.31 -8.06
N TYR A 85 -3.44 -15.60 -7.83
CA TYR A 85 -4.13 -15.58 -6.54
C TYR A 85 -5.34 -16.53 -6.57
N PRO A 86 -5.22 -17.79 -6.08
CA PRO A 86 -6.33 -18.74 -6.10
C PRO A 86 -7.43 -18.32 -5.10
N PRO A 87 -8.72 -18.45 -5.46
CA PRO A 87 -9.82 -18.17 -4.56
C PRO A 87 -9.85 -19.15 -3.39
N ALA A 88 -10.28 -18.67 -2.21
CA ALA A 88 -10.36 -19.45 -0.97
C ALA A 88 -11.00 -20.85 -1.11
N PRO A 89 -12.13 -21.05 -1.83
CA PRO A 89 -12.73 -22.38 -1.99
C PRO A 89 -11.86 -23.37 -2.78
N GLN A 90 -10.93 -22.90 -3.63
CA GLN A 90 -9.98 -23.79 -4.30
C GLN A 90 -8.87 -24.21 -3.36
N ILE A 91 -8.40 -23.29 -2.50
CA ILE A 91 -7.39 -23.59 -1.48
C ILE A 91 -7.95 -24.60 -0.46
N ALA A 92 -9.21 -24.45 -0.05
CA ALA A 92 -9.86 -25.33 0.92
C ALA A 92 -9.99 -26.80 0.47
N LYS A 93 -9.90 -27.07 -0.84
CA LYS A 93 -9.93 -28.43 -1.42
C LYS A 93 -8.55 -29.09 -1.48
N LEU A 94 -7.48 -28.36 -1.15
CA LEU A 94 -6.13 -28.91 -1.19
C LEU A 94 -5.91 -29.93 -0.04
N PRO A 95 -5.04 -30.93 -0.24
CA PRO A 95 -4.62 -31.83 0.83
C PRO A 95 -4.02 -31.08 2.02
N GLN A 96 -4.19 -31.65 3.21
CA GLN A 96 -3.77 -31.03 4.47
C GLN A 96 -2.28 -30.67 4.52
N ASP A 97 -1.42 -31.50 3.92
CA ASP A 97 0.02 -31.26 3.87
C ASP A 97 0.37 -29.98 3.10
N GLN A 98 -0.35 -29.70 2.00
CA GLN A 98 -0.16 -28.49 1.22
C GLN A 98 -0.71 -27.25 1.95
N LEU A 99 -1.78 -27.40 2.73
CA LEU A 99 -2.30 -26.33 3.58
C LEU A 99 -1.29 -25.98 4.69
N LEU A 100 -0.69 -27.00 5.32
CA LEU A 100 0.29 -26.82 6.38
C LEU A 100 1.54 -26.10 5.85
N ALA A 101 2.09 -26.53 4.71
CA ALA A 101 3.24 -25.89 4.08
C ALA A 101 3.00 -24.39 3.80
N ARG A 102 1.78 -24.01 3.40
CA ARG A 102 1.41 -22.60 3.17
C ARG A 102 1.38 -21.79 4.47
N VAL A 103 0.86 -22.38 5.56
CA VAL A 103 0.83 -21.73 6.88
C VAL A 103 2.24 -21.57 7.42
N GLU A 104 3.09 -22.57 7.29
CA GLU A 104 4.49 -22.51 7.71
C GLU A 104 5.28 -21.45 6.92
N ALA A 105 5.09 -21.39 5.59
CA ALA A 105 5.67 -20.34 4.75
C ALA A 105 5.23 -18.92 5.16
N SER A 106 3.99 -18.75 5.64
CA SER A 106 3.52 -17.45 6.13
C SER A 106 4.14 -17.05 7.47
N LYS A 107 4.49 -18.03 8.32
CA LYS A 107 5.12 -17.80 9.63
C LYS A 107 6.62 -17.52 9.51
N SER A 108 7.29 -18.09 8.50
CA SER A 108 8.72 -17.86 8.25
C SER A 108 8.98 -16.50 7.58
N ALA A 109 7.99 -15.93 6.90
CA ALA A 109 8.00 -14.57 6.39
C ALA A 109 7.85 -13.51 7.52
N LYS A 110 8.74 -13.55 8.52
CA LYS A 110 8.90 -12.46 9.47
C LYS A 110 9.61 -11.30 8.75
N THR A 111 8.86 -10.20 8.62
CA THR A 111 9.33 -8.85 8.26
C THR A 111 9.55 -8.61 6.76
N VAL A 112 8.46 -8.43 6.02
CA VAL A 112 8.49 -7.43 4.93
C VAL A 112 8.09 -6.10 5.57
N ASN A 113 9.12 -5.36 5.97
CA ASN A 113 9.05 -3.95 6.30
C ASN A 113 8.49 -3.18 5.10
N TRP A 114 7.18 -3.00 5.05
CA TRP A 114 6.52 -2.17 4.05
C TRP A 114 6.72 -0.70 4.38
N ILE A 115 7.94 -0.18 4.21
CA ILE A 115 8.25 1.22 3.93
C ILE A 115 9.62 1.25 3.25
N CYS A 116 9.64 1.84 2.05
CA CYS A 116 10.82 2.28 1.30
C CYS A 116 11.67 1.19 0.63
N GLY A 117 11.95 1.45 -0.65
CA GLY A 117 12.55 0.49 -1.56
C GLY A 117 13.97 0.10 -1.22
N THR A 118 14.25 -1.18 -1.46
CA THR A 118 15.55 -1.66 -1.91
C THR A 118 15.34 -2.93 -2.72
N ARG A 119 16.17 -3.05 -3.76
CA ARG A 119 16.29 -4.07 -4.80
C ARG A 119 16.13 -5.51 -4.26
N LEU A 120 15.34 -6.32 -4.96
CA LEU A 120 15.28 -7.78 -4.78
C LEU A 120 16.69 -8.38 -4.73
N PRO A 121 17.05 -9.20 -3.72
CA PRO A 121 18.05 -10.23 -3.94
C PRO A 121 17.41 -11.40 -4.67
N LEU A 122 18.20 -11.96 -5.57
CA LEU A 122 17.95 -13.13 -6.38
C LEU A 122 17.43 -14.30 -5.55
N TRP A 123 16.44 -15.01 -6.09
CA TRP A 123 16.23 -16.41 -5.79
C TRP A 123 17.46 -17.16 -6.30
N ALA A 124 18.32 -17.60 -5.39
CA ALA A 124 19.41 -18.53 -5.67
C ALA A 124 19.12 -19.82 -4.88
N GLU A 125 18.97 -20.88 -5.69
CA GLU A 125 19.02 -22.33 -5.40
C GLU A 125 17.92 -22.95 -4.52
#